data_AF-A0A7C2ASE6-F1
#
_entry.id   AF-A0A7C2ASE6-F1
#
_cell.length_a   1.000
_cell.length_b   1.000
_cell.length_c   1.000
_cell.angle_alpha   90.00
_cell.angle_beta   90.00
_cell.angle_gamma   90.00
#
_symmetry.space_group_name_H-M   'P 1'
#
loop_
_entity.id
_entity.type
_entity.pdbx_description
1 polymer ?
#
loop_
_entity_poly.entity_id
_entity_poly.type
_entity_poly.pdbx_seq_one_letter_code
_entity_poly.pdbx_strand_id
1 'polypeptide(L)'
;MKLEEAVKYASDLLLSLPRKKKIRVIGHVDADGIASASIVAISLARAGYRFHISIKKTEPNLIEEIEKEENDLIIFADIGSSYLKEMEKLKSNIIVLEHHLHEGEIPHNVIYVNARMYGIDGSKEACGASVAYAFALAIDSENKDLCQLAIPGIIGDKQSFAGWNKKIIEDGIGNGFVEEREEYIIGEKNLKDFLENSIEPYFTRFNSSSLFLEEIGIP
;
A
#
# COMPACT_ATOMS: atom_id res chain seq x y z
N MET A 1 -13.36 -9.82 -14.91
CA MET A 1 -12.56 -10.39 -13.83
C MET A 1 -12.67 -9.45 -12.65
N LYS A 2 -12.90 -9.97 -11.43
CA LYS A 2 -12.88 -9.14 -10.21
C LYS A 2 -11.45 -9.00 -9.69
N LEU A 3 -11.19 -8.01 -8.84
CA LEU A 3 -9.87 -7.85 -8.22
C LEU A 3 -9.45 -9.10 -7.44
N GLU A 4 -10.37 -9.75 -6.73
CA GLU A 4 -10.12 -11.00 -6.01
C GLU A 4 -9.63 -12.14 -6.92
N GLU A 5 -10.15 -12.24 -8.15
CA GLU A 5 -9.70 -13.24 -9.13
C GLU A 5 -8.30 -12.92 -9.64
N ALA A 6 -7.98 -11.64 -9.82
CA ALA A 6 -6.67 -11.17 -10.26
C ALA A 6 -5.58 -11.48 -9.23
N VAL A 7 -5.83 -11.12 -7.97
CA VAL A 7 -4.89 -11.41 -6.88
C VAL A 7 -4.77 -12.91 -6.63
N LYS A 8 -5.84 -13.68 -6.87
CA LYS A 8 -5.79 -15.14 -6.78
C LYS A 8 -4.84 -15.72 -7.83
N TYR A 9 -4.95 -15.29 -9.08
CA TYR A 9 -4.02 -15.70 -10.14
C TYR A 9 -2.56 -15.33 -9.83
N ALA A 10 -2.32 -14.11 -9.32
CA ALA A 10 -0.99 -13.70 -8.87
C ALA A 10 -0.48 -14.57 -7.70
N SER A 11 -1.36 -14.91 -6.74
CA SER A 11 -1.00 -15.73 -5.58
C SER A 11 -0.68 -17.16 -5.99
N ASP A 12 -1.38 -17.71 -6.99
CA ASP A 12 -1.15 -19.06 -7.48
C ASP A 12 0.22 -19.17 -8.17
N LEU A 13 0.62 -18.15 -8.95
CA LEU A 13 1.99 -18.06 -9.46
C LEU A 13 3.00 -18.10 -8.31
N LEU A 14 2.85 -17.23 -7.30
CA LEU A 14 3.75 -17.20 -6.15
C LEU A 14 3.82 -18.57 -5.48
N LEU A 15 2.68 -19.15 -5.10
CA LEU A 15 2.56 -20.40 -4.35
C LEU A 15 3.09 -21.62 -5.11
N SER A 16 3.06 -21.58 -6.45
CA SER A 16 3.66 -22.60 -7.32
C SER A 16 5.19 -22.65 -7.24
N LEU A 17 5.84 -21.57 -6.79
CA LEU A 17 7.29 -21.48 -6.71
C LEU A 17 7.84 -22.26 -5.49
N PRO A 18 8.96 -22.98 -5.64
CA PRO A 18 9.68 -23.54 -4.51
C PRO A 18 10.11 -22.45 -3.51
N ARG A 19 10.05 -22.74 -2.20
CA ARG A 19 10.37 -21.76 -1.14
C ARG A 19 11.80 -21.21 -1.16
N LYS A 20 12.72 -21.90 -1.85
CA LYS A 20 14.12 -21.48 -2.05
C LYS A 20 14.32 -20.42 -3.15
N LYS A 21 13.25 -20.06 -3.87
CA LYS A 21 13.29 -19.07 -4.95
C LYS A 21 13.56 -17.67 -4.40
N LYS A 22 14.35 -16.88 -5.13
CA LYS A 22 14.70 -15.50 -4.75
C LYS A 22 13.56 -14.58 -5.14
N ILE A 23 12.84 -14.07 -4.13
CA ILE A 23 11.77 -13.08 -4.32
C ILE A 23 12.30 -11.69 -4.02
N ARG A 24 12.11 -10.77 -4.96
CA ARG A 24 12.43 -9.36 -4.79
C ARG A 24 11.15 -8.56 -4.56
N VAL A 25 11.11 -7.73 -3.53
CA VAL A 25 9.98 -6.82 -3.26
C VAL A 25 10.47 -5.38 -3.39
N ILE A 26 9.75 -4.58 -4.18
CA ILE A 26 10.02 -3.15 -4.37
C ILE A 26 8.77 -2.38 -3.96
N GLY A 27 8.89 -1.54 -2.92
CA GLY A 27 7.83 -0.64 -2.46
C GLY A 27 8.14 0.82 -2.79
N HIS A 28 7.12 1.64 -2.94
CA HIS A 28 7.27 3.10 -2.99
C HIS A 28 7.66 3.68 -1.61
N VAL A 29 8.20 4.91 -1.58
CA VAL A 29 8.81 5.51 -0.37
C VAL A 29 7.82 6.19 0.58
N ASP A 30 6.58 6.39 0.15
CA ASP A 30 5.55 7.00 0.96
C ASP A 30 4.85 5.97 1.87
N ALA A 31 3.85 6.43 2.62
CA ALA A 31 3.12 5.60 3.56
C ALA A 31 2.40 4.42 2.87
N ASP A 32 1.85 4.64 1.67
CA ASP A 32 1.17 3.59 0.93
C ASP A 32 2.16 2.53 0.42
N GLY A 33 3.27 2.92 -0.19
CA GLY A 33 4.30 1.99 -0.63
C GLY A 33 4.97 1.21 0.51
N ILE A 34 5.24 1.86 1.65
CA ILE A 34 5.81 1.18 2.82
C ILE A 34 4.80 0.18 3.40
N ALA A 35 3.52 0.57 3.53
CA ALA A 35 2.45 -0.32 3.97
C ALA A 35 2.30 -1.52 3.03
N SER A 36 2.21 -1.26 1.73
CA SER A 36 2.08 -2.27 0.67
C SER A 36 3.21 -3.29 0.71
N ALA A 37 4.46 -2.82 0.73
CA ALA A 37 5.61 -3.70 0.75
C ALA A 37 5.74 -4.47 2.07
N SER A 38 5.31 -3.89 3.20
CA SER A 38 5.25 -4.57 4.49
C SER A 38 4.22 -5.70 4.49
N ILE A 39 3.03 -5.47 3.95
CA ILE A 39 1.97 -6.48 3.80
C ILE A 39 2.47 -7.66 2.94
N VAL A 40 3.11 -7.37 1.81
CA VAL A 40 3.71 -8.38 0.93
C VAL A 40 4.82 -9.13 1.68
N ALA A 41 5.73 -8.43 2.35
CA ALA A 41 6.83 -9.03 3.10
C ALA A 41 6.35 -9.99 4.20
N ILE A 42 5.35 -9.58 4.99
CA ILE A 42 4.82 -10.41 6.08
C ILE A 42 4.09 -11.64 5.52
N SER A 43 3.27 -11.48 4.47
CA SER A 43 2.58 -12.61 3.84
C SER A 43 3.55 -13.60 3.19
N LEU A 44 4.62 -13.13 2.55
CA LEU A 44 5.71 -13.98 2.05
C LEU A 44 6.42 -14.75 3.17
N ALA A 45 6.75 -14.06 4.27
CA ALA A 45 7.38 -14.69 5.44
C ALA A 45 6.49 -15.80 6.01
N ARG A 46 5.19 -15.54 6.19
CA ARG A 46 4.19 -16.51 6.69
C ARG A 46 4.04 -17.70 5.75
N ALA A 47 4.09 -17.49 4.44
CA ALA A 47 4.07 -18.55 3.44
C ALA A 47 5.41 -19.32 3.32
N GLY A 48 6.43 -18.94 4.09
CA GLY A 48 7.73 -19.63 4.16
C GLY A 48 8.74 -19.23 3.08
N TYR A 49 8.54 -18.09 2.41
CA TYR A 49 9.48 -17.58 1.42
C TYR A 49 10.54 -16.66 2.05
N ARG A 50 11.74 -16.69 1.46
CA ARG A 50 12.75 -15.65 1.67
C ARG A 50 12.59 -14.57 0.61
N PHE A 51 12.80 -13.32 1.02
CA PHE A 51 12.71 -12.18 0.12
C PHE A 51 13.76 -11.12 0.45
N HIS A 52 14.02 -10.25 -0.53
CA HIS A 52 14.77 -9.02 -0.36
C HIS A 52 13.86 -7.83 -0.69
N ILE A 53 13.56 -7.01 0.31
CA ILE A 53 12.72 -5.82 0.17
C ILE A 53 13.57 -4.57 0.01
N SER A 54 13.14 -3.65 -0.87
CA SER A 54 13.68 -2.29 -0.91
C SER A 54 12.56 -1.29 -1.08
N ILE A 55 12.70 -0.18 -0.36
CA ILE A 55 11.83 0.98 -0.45
C ILE A 55 12.54 1.99 -1.35
N LYS A 56 11.88 2.37 -2.46
CA LYS A 56 12.47 3.15 -3.56
C LYS A 56 11.56 4.32 -3.93
N LYS A 57 12.17 5.38 -4.46
CA LYS A 57 11.45 6.42 -5.18
C LYS A 57 11.29 6.00 -6.64
N THR A 58 10.32 6.58 -7.31
CA THR A 58 10.20 6.47 -8.77
C THR A 58 11.36 7.21 -9.43
N GLU A 59 12.33 6.45 -9.94
CA GLU A 59 13.52 6.94 -10.64
C GLU A 59 13.67 6.27 -12.02
N PRO A 60 14.21 6.95 -13.05
CA PRO A 60 14.26 6.41 -14.40
C PRO A 60 15.05 5.10 -14.56
N ASN A 61 16.06 4.87 -13.72
CA ASN A 61 16.99 3.74 -13.82
C ASN A 61 16.62 2.55 -12.92
N LEU A 62 15.46 2.58 -12.24
CA LEU A 62 15.06 1.53 -11.29
C LEU A 62 15.08 0.13 -11.91
N ILE A 63 14.52 -0.02 -13.12
CA ILE A 63 14.48 -1.33 -13.80
C ILE A 63 15.87 -1.79 -14.22
N GLU A 64 16.75 -0.87 -14.65
CA GLU A 64 18.14 -1.20 -15.02
C GLU A 64 18.98 -1.64 -13.81
N GLU A 65 18.68 -1.12 -12.61
CA GLU A 65 19.29 -1.61 -11.37
C GLU A 65 18.84 -3.04 -11.06
N ILE A 66 17.54 -3.31 -11.18
CA ILE A 66 16.95 -4.62 -10.89
C ILE A 66 17.37 -5.67 -11.93
N GLU A 67 17.57 -5.27 -13.20
CA GLU A 67 18.04 -6.16 -14.28
C GLU A 67 19.42 -6.77 -13.99
N LYS A 68 20.25 -6.09 -13.19
CA LYS A 68 21.58 -6.57 -12.78
C LYS A 68 21.51 -7.63 -11.67
N GLU A 69 20.35 -7.82 -11.05
CA GLU A 69 20.11 -8.80 -10.01
C GLU A 69 19.58 -10.12 -10.59
N GLU A 70 19.89 -11.24 -9.95
CA GLU A 70 19.28 -12.53 -10.29
C GLU A 70 18.09 -12.82 -9.38
N ASN A 71 16.88 -12.55 -9.87
CA ASN A 71 15.63 -12.78 -9.16
C ASN A 71 14.71 -13.75 -9.92
N ASP A 72 14.02 -14.63 -9.19
CA ASP A 72 13.06 -15.58 -9.79
C ASP A 72 11.68 -14.96 -9.96
N LEU A 73 11.28 -14.11 -9.00
CA LEU A 73 10.04 -13.35 -8.98
C LEU A 73 10.32 -11.95 -8.44
N ILE A 74 9.75 -10.94 -9.08
CA ILE A 74 9.80 -9.55 -8.61
C ILE A 74 8.38 -9.08 -8.34
N ILE A 75 8.13 -8.54 -7.15
CA ILE A 75 6.84 -7.98 -6.75
C ILE A 75 7.03 -6.48 -6.55
N PHE A 76 6.36 -5.69 -7.37
CA PHE A 76 6.25 -4.24 -7.16
C PHE A 76 4.95 -3.93 -6.43
N ALA A 77 5.03 -3.09 -5.41
CA ALA A 77 3.92 -2.75 -4.54
C ALA A 77 3.82 -1.22 -4.43
N ASP A 78 2.72 -0.66 -4.92
CA ASP A 78 2.48 0.78 -5.06
C ASP A 78 3.46 1.51 -6.00
N ILE A 79 4.12 0.75 -6.86
CA ILE A 79 5.03 1.25 -7.88
C ILE A 79 4.99 0.26 -9.03
N GLY A 80 5.33 0.67 -10.25
CA GLY A 80 5.44 -0.24 -11.40
C GLY A 80 4.69 0.19 -12.65
N SER A 81 3.56 0.90 -12.51
CA SER A 81 2.73 1.32 -13.64
C SER A 81 3.48 2.17 -14.68
N SER A 82 4.43 3.00 -14.23
CA SER A 82 5.29 3.80 -15.11
C SER A 82 6.42 3.02 -15.79
N TYR A 83 6.64 1.77 -15.42
CA TYR A 83 7.78 0.95 -15.85
C TYR A 83 7.38 -0.27 -16.68
N LEU A 84 6.10 -0.41 -17.01
CA LEU A 84 5.57 -1.59 -17.68
C LEU A 84 6.36 -1.93 -18.94
N LYS A 85 6.67 -0.94 -19.79
CA LYS A 85 7.45 -1.19 -21.01
C LYS A 85 8.86 -1.69 -20.71
N GLU A 86 9.52 -1.10 -19.74
CA GLU A 86 10.89 -1.45 -19.34
C GLU A 86 10.98 -2.84 -18.71
N MET A 87 9.91 -3.29 -18.04
CA MET A 87 9.82 -4.62 -17.41
C MET A 87 9.93 -5.78 -18.42
N GLU A 88 9.70 -5.55 -19.72
CA GLU A 88 9.90 -6.56 -20.77
C GLU A 88 11.35 -7.05 -20.85
N LYS A 89 12.32 -6.22 -20.42
CA LYS A 89 13.75 -6.58 -20.39
C LYS A 89 14.08 -7.57 -19.27
N LEU A 90 13.27 -7.61 -18.23
CA LEU A 90 13.50 -8.46 -17.06
C LEU A 90 13.13 -9.91 -17.40
N LYS A 91 14.07 -10.83 -17.16
CA LYS A 91 13.86 -12.27 -17.40
C LYS A 91 12.98 -12.94 -16.35
N SER A 92 12.64 -12.23 -15.29
CA SER A 92 11.84 -12.72 -14.17
C SER A 92 10.36 -12.63 -14.48
N ASN A 93 9.56 -13.48 -13.83
CA ASN A 93 8.12 -13.20 -13.71
C ASN A 93 7.94 -12.02 -12.76
N ILE A 94 6.93 -11.20 -13.03
CA ILE A 94 6.69 -9.97 -12.28
C ILE A 94 5.23 -9.94 -11.82
N ILE A 95 5.01 -9.54 -10.58
CA ILE A 95 3.70 -9.16 -10.07
C ILE A 95 3.75 -7.67 -9.75
N VAL A 96 2.74 -6.92 -10.18
CA VAL A 96 2.62 -5.49 -9.88
C VAL A 96 1.27 -5.28 -9.18
N LEU A 97 1.30 -4.72 -7.97
CA LEU A 97 0.16 -4.48 -7.09
C LEU A 97 -0.04 -2.96 -6.98
N GLU A 98 -1.10 -2.42 -7.58
CA GLU A 98 -1.09 -1.01 -7.98
C GLU A 98 -2.49 -0.36 -8.09
N HIS A 99 -2.56 0.98 -8.12
CA HIS A 99 -3.78 1.78 -8.26
C HIS A 99 -3.63 3.08 -9.09
N HIS A 100 -2.41 3.51 -9.42
CA HIS A 100 -2.11 4.64 -10.31
C HIS A 100 -2.64 4.42 -11.74
N LEU A 101 -2.64 5.49 -12.52
CA LEU A 101 -2.89 5.40 -13.96
C LEU A 101 -1.72 4.71 -14.65
N HIS A 102 -2.02 3.96 -15.72
CA HIS A 102 -1.00 3.40 -16.59
C HIS A 102 -1.31 3.75 -18.05
N GLU A 103 -0.26 3.76 -18.86
CA GLU A 103 -0.36 3.87 -20.30
C GLU A 103 0.46 2.74 -20.93
N GLY A 104 0.01 2.25 -22.08
CA GLY A 104 0.70 1.21 -22.84
C GLY A 104 0.25 -0.22 -22.51
N GLU A 105 0.93 -1.16 -23.15
CA GLU A 105 0.64 -2.58 -23.07
C GLU A 105 1.32 -3.23 -21.87
N ILE A 106 0.65 -4.24 -21.31
CA ILE A 106 1.18 -5.04 -20.21
C ILE A 106 2.06 -6.14 -20.82
N PRO A 107 3.37 -6.22 -20.47
CA PRO A 107 4.24 -7.27 -21.00
C PRO A 107 3.80 -8.67 -20.60
N HIS A 108 4.17 -9.66 -21.42
CA HIS A 108 3.80 -11.06 -21.21
C HIS A 108 4.36 -11.69 -19.91
N ASN A 109 5.45 -11.15 -19.36
CA ASN A 109 6.06 -11.60 -18.10
C ASN A 109 5.49 -10.89 -16.86
N VAL A 110 4.50 -9.99 -17.02
CA VAL A 110 3.93 -9.19 -15.94
C VAL A 110 2.49 -9.61 -15.65
N ILE A 111 2.24 -10.06 -14.41
CA ILE A 111 0.90 -10.12 -13.84
C ILE A 111 0.61 -8.74 -13.23
N TYR A 112 -0.13 -7.93 -13.98
CA TYR A 112 -0.48 -6.58 -13.59
C TYR A 112 -1.84 -6.56 -12.87
N VAL A 113 -1.80 -6.37 -11.55
CA VAL A 113 -2.99 -6.26 -10.70
C VAL A 113 -3.15 -4.80 -10.31
N ASN A 114 -3.94 -4.07 -11.09
CA ASN A 114 -4.30 -2.69 -10.80
C ASN A 114 -5.79 -2.54 -10.49
N ALA A 115 -6.12 -1.89 -9.38
CA ALA A 115 -7.51 -1.66 -8.95
C ALA A 115 -8.40 -1.08 -10.09
N ARG A 116 -7.86 -0.15 -10.87
CA ARG A 116 -8.56 0.52 -11.98
C ARG A 116 -8.98 -0.44 -13.09
N MET A 117 -8.24 -1.53 -13.32
CA MET A 117 -8.62 -2.55 -14.31
C MET A 117 -9.90 -3.30 -13.95
N TYR A 118 -10.33 -3.20 -12.69
CA TYR A 118 -11.49 -3.91 -12.15
C TYR A 118 -12.64 -2.95 -11.80
N GLY A 119 -12.62 -1.73 -12.34
CA GLY A 119 -13.68 -0.74 -12.16
C GLY A 119 -13.70 -0.06 -10.81
N ILE A 120 -12.61 -0.14 -10.04
CA ILE A 120 -12.44 0.50 -8.74
C ILE A 120 -11.73 1.83 -8.93
N ASP A 121 -12.19 2.90 -8.29
CA ASP A 121 -11.52 4.20 -8.38
C ASP A 121 -10.20 4.20 -7.60
N GLY A 122 -9.09 4.00 -8.30
CA GLY A 122 -7.75 4.02 -7.72
C GLY A 122 -7.32 5.36 -7.12
N SER A 123 -8.13 6.42 -7.16
CA SER A 123 -7.84 7.68 -6.45
C SER A 123 -8.60 7.81 -5.12
N LYS A 124 -9.54 6.89 -4.82
CA LYS A 124 -10.47 7.05 -3.69
C LYS A 124 -10.84 5.75 -2.98
N GLU A 125 -10.94 4.67 -3.73
CA GLU A 125 -11.57 3.42 -3.29
C GLU A 125 -10.60 2.25 -3.09
N ALA A 126 -9.36 2.38 -3.59
CA ALA A 126 -8.28 1.43 -3.38
C ALA A 126 -6.92 2.10 -3.63
N CYS A 127 -6.02 1.97 -2.67
CA CYS A 127 -4.61 2.35 -2.78
C CYS A 127 -3.72 1.10 -3.03
N GLY A 128 -2.42 1.28 -3.20
CA GLY A 128 -1.45 0.19 -3.31
C GLY A 128 -1.56 -0.81 -2.16
N ALA A 129 -1.72 -0.33 -0.92
CA ALA A 129 -1.80 -1.18 0.27
C ALA A 129 -3.09 -2.00 0.30
N SER A 130 -4.16 -1.48 -0.32
CA SER A 130 -5.44 -2.19 -0.46
C SER A 130 -5.31 -3.36 -1.42
N VAL A 131 -4.61 -3.16 -2.55
CA VAL A 131 -4.33 -4.23 -3.51
C VAL A 131 -3.34 -5.24 -2.93
N ALA A 132 -2.31 -4.78 -2.21
CA ALA A 132 -1.37 -5.63 -1.50
C ALA A 132 -2.05 -6.49 -0.42
N TYR A 133 -3.02 -5.94 0.30
CA TYR A 133 -3.81 -6.67 1.28
C TYR A 133 -4.71 -7.72 0.63
N ALA A 134 -5.38 -7.39 -0.47
CA ALA A 134 -6.13 -8.39 -1.24
C ALA A 134 -5.23 -9.54 -1.72
N PHE A 135 -4.00 -9.23 -2.15
CA PHE A 135 -2.99 -10.23 -2.48
C PHE A 135 -2.57 -11.09 -1.28
N ALA A 136 -2.34 -10.48 -0.12
CA ALA A 136 -2.02 -11.21 1.10
C ALA A 136 -3.14 -12.19 1.52
N LEU A 137 -4.40 -11.78 1.42
CA LEU A 137 -5.56 -12.65 1.67
C LEU A 137 -5.65 -13.81 0.67
N ALA A 138 -5.25 -13.58 -0.59
CA ALA A 138 -5.24 -14.63 -1.62
C ALA A 138 -4.13 -15.67 -1.41
N ILE A 139 -3.00 -15.26 -0.79
CA ILE A 139 -1.93 -16.16 -0.34
C ILE A 139 -2.44 -17.05 0.81
N ASP A 140 -3.02 -16.42 1.84
CA ASP A 140 -3.55 -17.10 3.02
C ASP A 140 -4.60 -16.20 3.70
N SER A 141 -5.78 -16.75 3.99
CA SER A 141 -6.87 -16.03 4.67
C SER A 141 -6.51 -15.62 6.10
N GLU A 142 -5.52 -16.26 6.73
CA GLU A 142 -5.03 -15.88 8.06
C GLU A 142 -4.27 -14.53 8.04
N ASN A 143 -3.96 -13.97 6.86
CA ASN A 143 -3.39 -12.63 6.72
C ASN A 143 -4.40 -11.50 6.97
N LYS A 144 -5.62 -11.80 7.40
CA LYS A 144 -6.66 -10.81 7.70
C LYS A 144 -6.28 -9.78 8.77
N ASP A 145 -5.32 -10.09 9.64
CA ASP A 145 -4.77 -9.14 10.61
C ASP A 145 -3.96 -8.01 9.95
N LEU A 146 -3.45 -8.23 8.73
CA LEU A 146 -2.69 -7.23 7.98
C LEU A 146 -3.54 -6.05 7.48
N CYS A 147 -4.87 -6.07 7.69
CA CYS A 147 -5.72 -4.90 7.47
C CYS A 147 -5.23 -3.68 8.27
N GLN A 148 -4.63 -3.91 9.44
CA GLN A 148 -4.03 -2.86 10.27
C GLN A 148 -2.91 -2.10 9.55
N LEU A 149 -2.22 -2.73 8.59
CA LEU A 149 -1.19 -2.09 7.77
C LEU A 149 -1.78 -1.43 6.53
N ALA A 150 -2.90 -1.93 6.00
CA ALA A 150 -3.57 -1.31 4.86
C ALA A 150 -4.13 0.07 5.21
N ILE A 151 -4.63 0.25 6.43
CA ILE A 151 -5.24 1.51 6.90
C ILE A 151 -4.25 2.70 6.86
N PRO A 152 -3.03 2.61 7.39
CA PRO A 152 -2.01 3.66 7.21
C PRO A 152 -1.72 4.00 5.75
N GLY A 153 -1.77 3.04 4.83
CA GLY A 153 -1.62 3.28 3.39
C GLY A 153 -2.80 4.09 2.83
N ILE A 154 -4.04 3.69 3.16
CA ILE A 154 -5.27 4.40 2.77
C ILE A 154 -5.24 5.85 3.27
N ILE A 155 -4.89 6.06 4.54
CA ILE A 155 -4.78 7.40 5.15
C ILE A 155 -3.64 8.19 4.52
N GLY A 156 -2.48 7.55 4.32
CA GLY A 156 -1.27 8.15 3.76
C GLY A 156 -1.45 8.66 2.34
N ASP A 157 -2.20 7.91 1.52
CA ASP A 157 -2.57 8.28 0.15
C ASP A 157 -3.81 9.21 0.11
N LYS A 158 -4.29 9.66 1.27
CA LYS A 158 -5.43 10.57 1.44
C LYS A 158 -6.72 10.05 0.78
N GLN A 159 -6.91 8.74 0.73
CA GLN A 159 -8.10 8.12 0.17
C GLN A 159 -9.25 8.06 1.18
N SER A 160 -10.47 7.86 0.69
CA SER A 160 -11.64 7.69 1.56
C SER A 160 -11.84 6.22 1.92
N PHE A 161 -12.50 5.96 3.05
CA PHE A 161 -13.02 4.63 3.39
C PHE A 161 -14.30 4.33 2.58
N ALA A 162 -14.15 4.25 1.26
CA ALA A 162 -15.18 3.93 0.28
C ALA A 162 -14.73 2.74 -0.58
N GLY A 163 -15.66 2.14 -1.34
CA GLY A 163 -15.34 1.03 -2.24
C GLY A 163 -14.59 -0.11 -1.54
N TRP A 164 -13.37 -0.40 -2.00
CA TRP A 164 -12.57 -1.49 -1.43
C TRP A 164 -12.00 -1.11 -0.06
N ASN A 165 -11.53 0.13 0.12
CA ASN A 165 -11.07 0.64 1.41
C ASN A 165 -12.13 0.46 2.50
N LYS A 166 -13.41 0.64 2.16
CA LYS A 166 -14.53 0.42 3.08
C LYS A 166 -14.63 -1.02 3.57
N LYS A 167 -14.54 -2.00 2.67
CA LYS A 167 -14.65 -3.40 3.08
C LYS A 167 -13.41 -3.84 3.88
N ILE A 168 -12.22 -3.26 3.64
CA ILE A 168 -11.04 -3.50 4.48
C ILE A 168 -11.28 -3.03 5.93
N ILE A 169 -11.80 -1.81 6.12
CA ILE A 169 -12.07 -1.29 7.47
C ILE A 169 -13.20 -2.07 8.16
N GLU A 170 -14.29 -2.38 7.44
CA GLU A 170 -15.41 -3.18 7.98
C GLU A 170 -14.96 -4.58 8.39
N ASP A 171 -14.13 -5.25 7.58
CA ASP A 171 -13.57 -6.56 7.91
C ASP A 171 -12.62 -6.48 9.11
N GLY A 172 -11.79 -5.44 9.19
CA GLY A 172 -10.88 -5.19 10.31
C GLY A 172 -11.61 -5.00 11.63
N ILE A 173 -12.70 -4.20 11.63
CA ILE A 173 -13.57 -4.00 12.78
C ILE A 173 -14.29 -5.30 13.14
N GLY A 174 -14.90 -5.98 12.15
CA GLY A 174 -15.65 -7.21 12.37
C GLY A 174 -14.80 -8.36 12.94
N ASN A 175 -13.49 -8.38 12.65
CA ASN A 175 -12.55 -9.36 13.20
C ASN A 175 -11.85 -8.89 14.49
N GLY A 176 -12.11 -7.66 14.96
CA GLY A 176 -11.50 -7.11 16.17
C GLY A 176 -10.03 -6.69 16.03
N PHE A 177 -9.56 -6.46 14.80
CA PHE A 177 -8.22 -5.93 14.52
C PHE A 177 -8.16 -4.41 14.55
N VAL A 178 -9.31 -3.76 14.36
CA VAL A 178 -9.43 -2.30 14.26
C VAL A 178 -10.61 -1.86 15.10
N GLU A 179 -10.47 -0.70 15.75
CA GLU A 179 -11.54 -0.02 16.45
C GLU A 179 -11.70 1.36 15.84
N GLU A 180 -12.94 1.74 15.50
CA GLU A 180 -13.27 3.10 15.09
C GLU A 180 -13.69 3.91 16.32
N ARG A 181 -13.04 5.07 16.50
CA ARG A 181 -13.35 6.03 17.56
C ARG A 181 -13.50 7.42 16.97
N GLU A 182 -14.47 8.16 17.48
CA GLU A 182 -14.60 9.58 17.19
C GLU A 182 -13.67 10.36 18.14
N GLU A 183 -12.60 10.93 17.58
CA GLU A 183 -11.60 11.70 18.33
C GLU A 183 -11.24 13.00 17.60
N TYR A 184 -10.65 13.94 18.34
CA TYR A 184 -10.07 15.13 17.75
C TYR A 184 -8.71 14.82 17.10
N ILE A 185 -8.43 15.43 15.95
CA ILE A 185 -7.16 15.29 15.19
C ILE A 185 -5.92 15.68 16.01
N ILE A 186 -6.10 16.34 17.17
CA ILE A 186 -5.06 16.71 18.13
C ILE A 186 -4.27 15.47 18.61
N GLY A 187 -4.93 14.31 18.74
CA GLY A 187 -4.32 13.07 19.22
C GLY A 187 -3.63 13.24 20.58
N GLU A 188 -2.43 12.67 20.74
CA GLU A 188 -1.60 12.80 21.96
C GLU A 188 -0.77 14.10 22.02
N LYS A 189 -0.86 14.98 21.01
CA LYS A 189 -0.05 16.21 20.99
C LYS A 189 -0.58 17.21 22.01
N ASN A 190 0.32 18.00 22.57
CA ASN A 190 -0.10 19.18 23.31
C ASN A 190 -0.95 20.07 22.36
N LEU A 191 -2.12 20.51 22.84
CA LEU A 191 -3.05 21.32 22.07
C LEU A 191 -2.40 22.56 21.47
N LYS A 192 -1.48 23.18 22.21
CA LYS A 192 -0.68 24.32 21.75
C LYS A 192 0.14 23.96 20.51
N ASP A 193 0.88 22.85 20.56
CA ASP A 193 1.73 22.40 19.45
C ASP A 193 0.88 22.04 18.23
N PHE A 194 -0.29 21.43 18.46
CA PHE A 194 -1.24 21.14 17.39
C PHE A 194 -1.72 22.42 16.71
N LEU A 195 -2.15 23.42 17.49
CA LEU A 195 -2.61 24.70 16.95
C LEU A 195 -1.51 25.41 16.13
N GLU A 196 -0.25 25.38 16.59
CA GLU A 196 0.87 26.04 15.90
C GLU A 196 1.31 25.33 14.61
N ASN A 197 1.22 23.99 14.57
CA ASN A 197 1.82 23.18 13.50
C ASN A 197 0.78 22.47 12.61
N SER A 198 -0.50 22.56 12.92
CA SER A 198 -1.55 21.93 12.11
C SER A 198 -1.67 22.63 10.76
N ILE A 199 -1.50 21.84 9.70
CA ILE A 199 -1.78 22.25 8.32
C ILE A 199 -3.13 21.73 7.83
N GLU A 200 -3.75 20.79 8.56
CA GLU A 200 -5.03 20.17 8.24
C GLU A 200 -5.83 19.93 9.55
N PRO A 201 -6.72 20.87 9.93
CA PRO A 201 -6.96 22.17 9.31
C PRO A 201 -5.84 23.18 9.61
N TYR A 202 -5.59 24.11 8.69
CA TYR A 202 -4.73 25.25 8.95
C TYR A 202 -5.49 26.36 9.68
N PHE A 203 -5.04 26.73 10.88
CA PHE A 203 -5.70 27.73 11.70
C PHE A 203 -5.17 29.14 11.43
N THR A 204 -6.06 30.11 11.24
CA THR A 204 -5.70 31.50 10.85
C THR A 204 -6.21 32.58 11.81
N ARG A 205 -6.98 32.22 12.84
CA ARG A 205 -7.70 33.18 13.69
C ARG A 205 -7.03 33.51 15.02
N PHE A 206 -5.80 33.08 15.23
CA PHE A 206 -5.00 33.47 16.40
C PHE A 206 -3.57 33.78 15.99
N ASN A 207 -2.96 34.76 16.67
CA ASN A 207 -1.55 35.13 16.47
C ASN A 207 -0.61 34.40 17.44
N SER A 208 -1.16 33.88 18.54
CA SER A 208 -0.45 33.09 19.55
C SER A 208 -1.40 32.02 20.05
N SER A 209 -0.98 30.76 19.89
CA SER A 209 -1.69 29.59 20.43
C SER A 209 -1.90 29.71 21.93
N SER A 210 -0.87 30.13 22.69
CA SER A 210 -0.93 30.32 24.14
C SER A 210 -2.01 31.32 24.55
N LEU A 211 -2.04 32.51 23.93
CA LEU A 211 -3.02 33.55 24.27
C LEU A 211 -4.44 33.10 23.93
N PHE A 212 -4.61 32.41 22.81
CA PHE A 212 -5.91 31.86 22.42
C PHE A 212 -6.41 30.81 23.42
N LEU A 213 -5.53 29.91 23.87
CA LEU A 213 -5.88 28.90 24.89
C LEU A 213 -6.23 29.54 26.23
N GLU A 214 -5.47 30.56 26.65
CA GLU A 214 -5.75 31.34 27.85
C GLU A 214 -7.12 32.05 27.77
N GLU A 215 -7.44 32.66 26.62
CA GLU A 215 -8.73 33.33 26.37
C GLU A 215 -9.93 32.40 26.54
N ILE A 216 -9.79 31.13 26.13
CA ILE A 216 -10.86 30.12 26.25
C ILE A 216 -10.77 29.27 27.52
N GLY A 217 -9.83 29.59 28.42
CA GLY A 217 -9.68 28.92 29.72
C GLY A 217 -9.13 27.50 29.65
N ILE A 218 -8.38 27.17 28.60
CA ILE A 218 -7.67 25.90 28.48
C ILE A 218 -6.21 26.12 28.91
N PRO A 219 -5.72 25.40 29.94
CA PRO A 219 -4.35 25.56 30.45
C PRO A 219 -3.27 25.05 29.49
#